data_AF-A0A8T2UX77-F1
#
_entry.id   AF-A0A8T2UX77-F1
#
_cell.length_a   1.000
_cell.length_b   1.000
_cell.length_c   1.000
_cell.angle_alpha   90.00
_cell.angle_beta   90.00
_cell.angle_gamma   90.00
#
_symmetry.space_group_name_H-M   'P 1'
#
loop_
_entity.id
_entity.type
_entity.pdbx_description
1 polymer ?
#
loop_
_entity_poly.entity_id
_entity_poly.type
_entity_poly.pdbx_seq_one_letter_code
_entity_poly.pdbx_strand_id
1 'polypeptide(L)'
;MAWKGFNMLMDKQRVLVLDARPPHVFAASHIRSSVCVELQGRMLTRLAGPGPPTWSSNCWWDRNVLLVVGPPSRKRKAPDTMASHPIFSFLKEEGLVRSLHLLEPNEDEDDGFTSFANAYPFLVTKSMKATRIESYPTEIIPGLLFLGDMSHATSYDRLRELQISHVLSIHTEPLKLPKSFVHMYIELEDAPSADIAQHFQQTYEFIEAAKCAQKRVLIHCGAGASRSATVCAAYLMRTKHWGLNDALNFLRDQRSKVNPNPGFVSALHEYSDLLRTERVNVHIQTGPSSSLWHLDVLKKADLIGSLLLDKESISFGRSADCTVILDHMSISRKHAVLTKQENGEFLLVDNQSTHGTFINGKMLKLATILKRGDEVQFGGSSRSYVLCDKNSCL
;
A
#
# COMPACT_ATOMS: atom_id res chain seq x y z
N MET A 1 12.46 5.47 -1.85
CA MET A 1 12.35 4.50 -2.97
C MET A 1 12.06 5.27 -4.25
N ALA A 2 13.05 5.41 -5.13
CA ALA A 2 12.84 6.00 -6.46
C ALA A 2 13.76 5.29 -7.49
N TRP A 3 13.29 4.18 -8.03
CA TRP A 3 13.79 3.58 -9.28
C TRP A 3 12.86 4.06 -10.40
N LYS A 4 13.39 4.57 -11.53
CA LYS A 4 12.57 5.07 -12.66
C LYS A 4 12.04 3.90 -13.49
N GLY A 5 10.77 3.96 -13.88
CA GLY A 5 10.03 2.85 -14.47
C GLY A 5 9.85 2.85 -16.00
N PHE A 6 9.27 1.75 -16.49
CA PHE A 6 8.44 1.63 -17.68
C PHE A 6 7.57 0.36 -17.56
N ASN A 7 6.45 0.22 -18.29
CA ASN A 7 5.54 -0.94 -18.24
C ASN A 7 5.92 -1.97 -19.31
N MET A 8 6.03 -3.25 -18.94
CA MET A 8 6.08 -4.33 -19.92
C MET A 8 5.27 -5.53 -19.41
N LEU A 9 4.27 -5.94 -20.19
CA LEU A 9 3.51 -7.17 -20.01
C LEU A 9 4.42 -8.35 -20.35
N MET A 10 4.96 -9.01 -19.33
CA MET A 10 5.70 -10.28 -19.47
C MET A 10 4.94 -11.34 -18.69
N ASP A 11 4.26 -12.22 -19.41
CA ASP A 11 3.54 -13.35 -18.83
C ASP A 11 4.55 -14.38 -18.29
N LYS A 12 4.46 -14.71 -17.00
CA LYS A 12 5.13 -15.80 -16.26
C LYS A 12 6.49 -16.27 -16.82
N GLN A 13 7.57 -15.50 -16.63
CA GLN A 13 8.91 -15.94 -17.03
C GLN A 13 9.78 -16.32 -15.83
N ARG A 14 10.44 -17.48 -15.92
CA ARG A 14 11.42 -17.95 -14.93
C ARG A 14 12.69 -17.12 -15.07
N VAL A 15 13.15 -16.54 -13.95
CA VAL A 15 14.33 -15.68 -13.90
C VAL A 15 15.34 -16.30 -12.92
N LEU A 16 16.56 -16.49 -13.40
CA LEU A 16 17.70 -16.90 -12.59
C LEU A 16 18.39 -15.65 -12.05
N VAL A 17 18.47 -15.52 -10.73
CA VAL A 17 19.14 -14.38 -10.07
C VAL A 17 20.57 -14.79 -9.74
N LEU A 18 21.53 -14.00 -10.25
CA LEU A 18 22.96 -14.18 -10.08
C LEU A 18 23.56 -12.97 -9.35
N ASP A 19 24.24 -13.21 -8.23
CA ASP A 19 25.10 -12.20 -7.58
C ASP A 19 26.43 -12.10 -8.33
N ALA A 20 26.76 -10.89 -8.80
CA ALA A 20 28.02 -10.56 -9.45
C ALA A 20 28.76 -9.48 -8.66
N ARG A 21 29.55 -9.93 -7.68
CA ARG A 21 30.52 -9.10 -6.95
C ARG A 21 31.67 -8.69 -7.86
N PRO A 22 32.45 -7.64 -7.53
CA PRO A 22 33.59 -7.21 -8.34
C PRO A 22 34.51 -8.37 -8.78
N PRO A 23 35.18 -8.28 -9.96
CA PRO A 23 35.90 -9.40 -10.58
C PRO A 23 36.90 -10.13 -9.67
N HIS A 24 37.53 -9.40 -8.74
CA HIS A 24 38.53 -9.93 -7.80
C HIS A 24 37.94 -10.74 -6.63
N VAL A 25 36.62 -10.68 -6.43
CA VAL A 25 35.87 -11.42 -5.41
C VAL A 25 35.02 -12.53 -6.05
N PHE A 26 34.88 -12.54 -7.38
CA PHE A 26 34.06 -13.52 -8.09
C PHE A 26 34.68 -14.94 -8.04
N ALA A 27 33.86 -15.94 -7.69
CA ALA A 27 34.22 -17.35 -7.70
C ALA A 27 33.10 -18.19 -8.33
N ALA A 28 33.46 -19.32 -8.97
CA ALA A 28 32.49 -20.23 -9.62
C ALA A 28 31.42 -20.79 -8.66
N SER A 29 31.69 -20.80 -7.35
CA SER A 29 30.73 -21.14 -6.30
C SER A 29 29.52 -20.20 -6.25
N HIS A 30 29.66 -18.94 -6.68
CA HIS A 30 28.55 -17.97 -6.71
C HIS A 30 27.49 -18.32 -7.75
N ILE A 31 27.89 -18.90 -8.89
CA ILE A 31 26.94 -19.45 -9.87
C ILE A 31 26.22 -20.66 -9.27
N ARG A 32 26.94 -21.52 -8.52
CA ARG A 32 26.34 -22.70 -7.89
C ARG A 32 25.37 -22.37 -6.75
N SER A 33 25.47 -21.19 -6.14
CA SER A 33 24.56 -20.68 -5.10
C SER A 33 23.42 -19.82 -5.65
N SER A 34 23.32 -19.68 -6.97
CA SER A 34 22.27 -18.90 -7.62
C SER A 34 20.87 -19.47 -7.44
N VAL A 35 19.87 -18.61 -7.56
CA VAL A 35 18.47 -18.95 -7.27
C VAL A 35 17.64 -18.83 -8.54
N CYS A 36 16.93 -19.91 -8.88
CA CYS A 36 15.89 -19.82 -9.90
C CYS A 36 14.58 -19.42 -9.23
N VAL A 37 14.08 -18.25 -9.59
CA VAL A 37 12.83 -17.69 -9.06
C VAL A 37 11.82 -17.51 -10.19
N GLU A 38 10.54 -17.68 -9.87
CA GLU A 38 9.47 -17.21 -10.75
C GLU A 38 9.11 -15.79 -10.32
N LEU A 39 9.53 -14.79 -11.09
CA LEU A 39 9.18 -13.39 -10.83
C LEU A 39 7.86 -13.08 -11.54
N GLN A 40 6.86 -12.59 -10.81
CA GLN A 40 5.55 -12.22 -11.36
C GLN A 40 5.42 -10.69 -11.45
N GLY A 41 4.86 -10.19 -12.56
CA GLY A 41 4.39 -8.81 -12.70
C GLY A 41 5.46 -7.71 -12.62
N ARG A 42 5.17 -6.59 -11.94
CA ARG A 42 6.04 -5.39 -11.87
C ARG A 42 7.33 -5.59 -11.07
N MET A 43 7.49 -6.71 -10.35
CA MET A 43 8.73 -7.00 -9.60
C MET A 43 9.92 -7.16 -10.54
N LEU A 44 9.73 -7.87 -11.67
CA LEU A 44 10.73 -7.96 -12.74
C LEU A 44 10.98 -6.58 -13.38
N THR A 45 9.92 -5.83 -13.61
CA THR A 45 9.95 -4.51 -14.24
C THR A 45 10.70 -3.46 -13.40
N ARG A 46 10.65 -3.54 -12.08
CA ARG A 46 11.41 -2.67 -11.17
C ARG A 46 12.91 -2.96 -11.16
N LEU A 47 13.30 -4.19 -11.51
CA LEU A 47 14.68 -4.67 -11.49
C LEU A 47 15.39 -4.50 -12.85
N ALA A 48 14.65 -4.22 -13.92
CA ALA A 48 15.21 -3.99 -15.25
C ALA A 48 15.60 -2.51 -15.43
N GLY A 49 16.91 -2.22 -15.48
CA GLY A 49 17.46 -0.91 -15.86
C GLY A 49 17.30 -0.57 -17.35
N PRO A 50 17.78 0.60 -17.80
CA PRO A 50 17.54 1.08 -19.16
C PRO A 50 18.50 0.43 -20.18
N GLY A 51 17.93 -0.30 -21.14
CA GLY A 51 18.62 -0.74 -22.37
C GLY A 51 17.88 -1.89 -23.06
N PRO A 52 17.72 -1.89 -24.40
CA PRO A 52 17.09 -3.00 -25.10
C PRO A 52 18.08 -4.18 -25.19
N PRO A 53 17.68 -5.43 -24.85
CA PRO A 53 18.54 -6.57 -25.07
C PRO A 53 18.59 -6.92 -26.56
N THR A 54 19.80 -7.13 -27.08
CA THR A 54 20.06 -7.74 -28.39
C THR A 54 20.02 -9.26 -28.31
N TRP A 55 19.42 -9.87 -29.33
CA TRP A 55 18.88 -11.24 -29.35
C TRP A 55 19.91 -12.29 -29.80
N SER A 56 19.96 -13.45 -29.12
CA SER A 56 20.60 -14.67 -29.62
C SER A 56 19.56 -15.77 -29.77
N SER A 57 19.53 -16.45 -30.93
CA SER A 57 18.50 -17.41 -31.32
C SER A 57 18.67 -18.82 -30.76
N ASN A 58 19.81 -19.13 -30.14
CA ASN A 58 20.11 -20.45 -29.63
C ASN A 58 20.56 -20.34 -28.19
N CYS A 59 19.69 -20.60 -27.20
CA CYS A 59 20.00 -20.65 -25.76
C CYS A 59 19.39 -21.92 -25.14
N TRP A 60 20.19 -22.89 -24.64
CA TRP A 60 19.66 -23.95 -23.77
C TRP A 60 19.11 -23.33 -22.49
N TRP A 61 18.15 -23.99 -21.85
CA TRP A 61 17.38 -23.60 -20.65
C TRP A 61 16.18 -22.65 -20.80
N ASP A 62 16.01 -21.84 -21.86
CA ASP A 62 14.89 -20.88 -22.02
C ASP A 62 14.63 -19.98 -20.78
N ARG A 63 15.67 -19.60 -20.03
CA ARG A 63 15.55 -18.77 -18.80
C ARG A 63 16.09 -17.36 -19.00
N ASN A 64 15.45 -16.39 -18.36
CA ASN A 64 15.97 -15.04 -18.21
C ASN A 64 16.98 -14.99 -17.05
N VAL A 65 17.98 -14.13 -17.11
CA VAL A 65 18.95 -13.93 -16.04
C VAL A 65 18.94 -12.49 -15.54
N LEU A 66 18.81 -12.32 -14.23
CA LEU A 66 19.04 -11.04 -13.55
C LEU A 66 20.38 -11.10 -12.83
N LEU A 67 21.33 -10.27 -13.26
CA LEU A 67 22.58 -10.02 -12.57
C LEU A 67 22.41 -8.85 -11.60
N VAL A 68 22.62 -9.11 -10.31
CA VAL A 68 22.75 -8.07 -9.29
C VAL A 68 24.23 -7.77 -9.17
N VAL A 69 24.64 -6.55 -9.50
CA VAL A 69 26.06 -6.21 -9.60
C VAL A 69 26.45 -5.25 -8.50
N GLY A 70 27.57 -5.55 -7.83
CA GLY A 70 28.16 -4.61 -6.89
C GLY A 70 28.83 -3.42 -7.57
N PRO A 71 29.03 -2.31 -6.83
CA PRO A 71 29.56 -1.09 -7.36
C PRO A 71 30.98 -1.32 -7.91
N PRO A 72 31.37 -0.60 -8.98
CA PRO A 72 32.76 -0.58 -9.39
C PRO A 72 33.63 -0.10 -8.24
N SER A 73 34.77 -0.77 -8.03
CA SER A 73 35.71 -0.44 -6.97
C SER A 73 36.12 1.03 -7.06
N ARG A 74 35.83 1.82 -6.02
CA ARG A 74 36.22 3.25 -5.91
C ARG A 74 37.73 3.51 -6.04
N LYS A 75 38.59 2.48 -6.13
CA LYS A 75 40.06 2.61 -6.02
C LYS A 75 40.87 2.50 -7.32
N ARG A 76 40.30 2.38 -8.53
CA ARG A 76 41.12 2.38 -9.76
C ARG A 76 40.49 3.13 -10.95
N LYS A 77 41.33 3.93 -11.61
CA LYS A 77 41.10 4.65 -12.88
C LYS A 77 40.98 3.73 -14.12
N ALA A 78 40.72 2.44 -13.95
CA ALA A 78 40.54 1.53 -15.08
C ALA A 78 39.03 1.34 -15.33
N PRO A 79 38.59 1.25 -16.59
CA PRO A 79 37.22 0.92 -16.91
C PRO A 79 37.05 -0.58 -16.66
N ASP A 80 36.90 -0.99 -15.39
CA ASP A 80 36.28 -2.27 -15.02
C ASP A 80 34.80 -2.17 -15.40
N THR A 81 34.56 -2.08 -16.71
CA THR A 81 33.25 -2.09 -17.30
C THR A 81 32.68 -3.48 -17.10
N MET A 82 31.38 -3.54 -16.86
CA MET A 82 30.60 -4.76 -16.73
C MET A 82 30.95 -5.82 -17.80
N ALA A 83 31.26 -5.36 -19.02
CA ALA A 83 31.67 -6.18 -20.16
C ALA A 83 32.97 -6.99 -19.97
N SER A 84 33.82 -6.60 -19.01
CA SER A 84 35.08 -7.29 -18.66
C SER A 84 34.93 -8.29 -17.50
N HIS A 85 33.74 -8.38 -16.90
CA HIS A 85 33.50 -9.24 -15.74
C HIS A 85 33.54 -10.73 -16.15
N PRO A 86 34.22 -11.63 -15.41
CA PRO A 86 34.35 -13.04 -15.76
C PRO A 86 33.02 -13.77 -16.00
N ILE A 87 31.94 -13.34 -15.31
CA ILE A 87 30.59 -13.86 -15.52
C ILE A 87 30.05 -13.60 -16.94
N PHE A 88 30.42 -12.49 -17.58
CA PHE A 88 30.02 -12.18 -18.95
C PHE A 88 30.72 -13.09 -19.95
N SER A 89 32.03 -13.29 -19.78
CA SER A 89 32.78 -14.25 -20.60
C SER A 89 32.23 -15.67 -20.42
N PHE A 90 31.95 -16.08 -19.18
CA PHE A 90 31.33 -17.37 -18.88
C PHE A 90 29.95 -17.53 -19.54
N LEU A 91 29.04 -16.57 -19.38
CA LEU A 91 27.71 -16.61 -19.99
C LEU A 91 27.77 -16.57 -21.53
N LYS A 92 28.81 -15.94 -22.10
CA LYS A 92 29.05 -15.83 -23.55
C LYS A 92 29.70 -17.09 -24.13
N GLU A 93 30.62 -17.72 -23.42
CA GLU A 93 31.32 -18.96 -23.80
C GLU A 93 30.41 -20.19 -23.66
N GLU A 94 29.63 -20.26 -22.58
CA GLU A 94 28.60 -21.29 -22.38
C GLU A 94 27.35 -21.05 -23.24
N GLY A 95 27.34 -19.93 -23.98
CA GLY A 95 26.52 -19.62 -25.15
C GLY A 95 25.06 -19.21 -24.93
N LEU A 96 24.52 -19.23 -23.71
CA LEU A 96 23.09 -19.57 -23.62
C LEU A 96 22.33 -18.83 -22.48
N VAL A 97 22.01 -17.54 -22.70
CA VAL A 97 21.04 -16.75 -21.89
C VAL A 97 20.03 -16.01 -22.76
N ARG A 98 18.72 -16.19 -22.47
CA ARG A 98 17.61 -15.59 -23.25
C ARG A 98 17.56 -14.07 -23.15
N SER A 99 17.76 -13.54 -21.93
CA SER A 99 17.89 -12.12 -21.64
C SER A 99 18.81 -11.92 -20.43
N LEU A 100 19.50 -10.78 -20.39
CA LEU A 100 20.35 -10.37 -19.29
C LEU A 100 19.91 -9.01 -18.76
N HIS A 101 19.58 -8.94 -17.47
CA HIS A 101 19.18 -7.72 -16.78
C HIS A 101 20.25 -7.36 -15.74
N LEU A 102 20.57 -6.08 -15.62
CA LEU A 102 21.57 -5.57 -14.68
C LEU A 102 20.89 -4.69 -13.64
N LEU A 103 21.13 -4.98 -12.37
CA LEU A 103 20.78 -4.11 -11.25
C LEU A 103 22.07 -3.52 -10.67
N GLU A 104 22.25 -2.20 -10.84
CA GLU A 104 23.39 -1.43 -10.32
C GLU A 104 22.96 -0.60 -9.11
N PRO A 105 23.80 -0.46 -8.06
CA PRO A 105 23.52 0.45 -6.96
C PRO A 105 23.53 1.91 -7.42
N ASN A 106 22.76 2.76 -6.73
CA ASN A 106 22.94 4.21 -6.87
C ASN A 106 24.32 4.61 -6.34
N GLU A 107 24.94 5.62 -6.97
CA GLU A 107 26.19 6.19 -6.51
C GLU A 107 26.08 6.54 -5.02
N ASP A 108 26.94 5.90 -4.23
CA ASP A 108 27.28 6.17 -2.83
C ASP A 108 26.81 5.24 -1.69
N GLU A 109 26.07 4.15 -1.92
CA GLU A 109 25.76 3.19 -0.83
C GLU A 109 25.81 1.71 -1.22
N ASP A 110 26.64 0.98 -0.46
CA ASP A 110 26.73 -0.49 -0.34
C ASP A 110 27.10 -1.28 -1.60
N ASP A 111 27.48 -2.55 -1.44
CA ASP A 111 27.98 -3.41 -2.52
C ASP A 111 26.93 -3.88 -3.53
N GLY A 112 25.81 -3.15 -3.69
CA GLY A 112 24.67 -3.43 -4.60
C GLY A 112 23.87 -4.67 -4.22
N PHE A 113 24.56 -5.78 -3.97
CA PHE A 113 24.03 -7.04 -3.47
C PHE A 113 23.46 -6.90 -2.07
N THR A 114 24.13 -6.21 -1.14
CA THR A 114 23.64 -6.05 0.23
C THR A 114 22.37 -5.20 0.28
N SER A 115 22.30 -4.12 -0.51
CA SER A 115 21.06 -3.35 -0.70
C SER A 115 19.93 -4.19 -1.32
N PHE A 116 20.22 -5.01 -2.34
CA PHE A 116 19.26 -5.95 -2.93
C PHE A 116 18.83 -7.02 -1.92
N ALA A 117 19.75 -7.59 -1.14
CA ALA A 117 19.48 -8.58 -0.12
C ALA A 117 18.68 -8.00 1.06
N ASN A 118 18.85 -6.72 1.39
CA ASN A 118 18.05 -6.03 2.40
C ASN A 118 16.63 -5.74 1.90
N ALA A 119 16.48 -5.34 0.64
CA ALA A 119 15.17 -5.04 0.03
C ALA A 119 14.38 -6.31 -0.32
N TYR A 120 15.08 -7.32 -0.84
CA TYR A 120 14.54 -8.56 -1.37
C TYR A 120 15.28 -9.79 -0.79
N PRO A 121 15.33 -9.98 0.53
CA PRO A 121 16.07 -11.08 1.17
C PRO A 121 15.64 -12.47 0.69
N PHE A 122 14.39 -12.59 0.26
CA PHE A 122 13.77 -13.80 -0.29
C PHE A 122 14.23 -14.15 -1.72
N LEU A 123 14.84 -13.21 -2.44
CA LEU A 123 15.50 -13.47 -3.73
C LEU A 123 16.98 -13.85 -3.56
N VAL A 124 17.47 -13.92 -2.32
CA VAL A 124 18.86 -14.17 -1.97
C VAL A 124 18.96 -15.43 -1.11
N THR A 125 19.48 -16.54 -1.66
CA THR A 125 19.76 -17.74 -0.86
C THR A 125 21.21 -17.74 -0.38
N LYS A 126 21.47 -18.33 0.80
CA LYS A 126 22.84 -18.53 1.30
C LYS A 126 23.57 -19.71 0.65
N SER A 127 22.82 -20.64 0.03
CA SER A 127 23.25 -21.74 -0.86
C SER A 127 22.14 -22.80 -0.85
N MET A 128 21.50 -23.10 -1.99
CA MET A 128 20.81 -24.38 -2.20
C MET A 128 20.84 -24.80 -3.67
N LYS A 129 21.10 -26.10 -3.89
CA LYS A 129 21.14 -26.75 -5.20
C LYS A 129 19.79 -26.60 -5.92
N ALA A 130 19.85 -26.34 -7.23
CA ALA A 130 18.77 -26.00 -8.16
C ALA A 130 17.63 -27.04 -8.35
N THR A 131 17.26 -27.81 -7.33
CA THR A 131 16.32 -28.94 -7.46
C THR A 131 14.85 -28.60 -7.19
N ARG A 132 14.51 -27.42 -6.64
CA ARG A 132 13.10 -26.97 -6.49
C ARG A 132 12.97 -25.47 -6.75
N ILE A 133 12.12 -25.10 -7.72
CA ILE A 133 11.71 -23.70 -7.94
C ILE A 133 10.66 -23.38 -6.87
N GLU A 134 10.97 -22.42 -6.00
CA GLU A 134 10.07 -22.02 -4.92
C GLU A 134 9.18 -20.86 -5.35
N SER A 135 7.88 -20.95 -5.06
CA SER A 135 6.90 -19.91 -5.36
C SER A 135 6.69 -19.02 -4.12
N TYR A 136 6.84 -17.71 -4.30
CA TYR A 136 6.64 -16.70 -3.28
C TYR A 136 5.29 -15.98 -3.49
N PRO A 137 4.66 -15.47 -2.42
CA PRO A 137 3.51 -14.58 -2.56
C PRO A 137 3.90 -13.29 -3.29
N THR A 138 2.96 -12.76 -4.06
CA THR A 138 3.17 -11.56 -4.87
C THR A 138 3.12 -10.31 -3.98
N GLU A 139 4.16 -9.47 -4.01
CA GLU A 139 4.16 -8.18 -3.31
C GLU A 139 3.26 -7.18 -4.05
N ILE A 140 2.15 -6.79 -3.42
CA ILE A 140 1.17 -5.84 -3.96
C ILE A 140 1.52 -4.41 -3.56
N ILE A 141 1.87 -4.21 -2.28
CA ILE A 141 2.33 -2.92 -1.76
C ILE A 141 3.72 -3.15 -1.14
N PRO A 142 4.76 -2.45 -1.64
CA PRO A 142 6.13 -2.62 -1.17
C PRO A 142 6.26 -2.54 0.34
N GLY A 143 6.87 -3.56 0.93
CA GLY A 143 7.14 -3.62 2.37
C GLY A 143 5.91 -3.72 3.26
N LEU A 144 4.71 -3.94 2.69
CA LEU A 144 3.47 -4.00 3.46
C LEU A 144 2.60 -5.20 3.09
N LEU A 145 2.14 -5.31 1.85
CA LEU A 145 1.02 -6.17 1.49
C LEU A 145 1.41 -7.22 0.45
N PHE A 146 1.23 -8.49 0.80
CA PHE A 146 1.52 -9.65 -0.03
C PHE A 146 0.23 -10.44 -0.32
N LEU A 147 0.07 -10.91 -1.56
CA LEU A 147 -1.06 -11.71 -2.00
C LEU A 147 -0.60 -13.13 -2.38
N GLY A 148 -1.18 -14.14 -1.74
CA GLY A 148 -0.78 -15.54 -1.92
C GLY A 148 -1.93 -16.53 -1.95
N ASP A 149 -1.55 -17.80 -2.04
CA ASP A 149 -2.42 -18.97 -1.97
C ASP A 149 -2.03 -19.85 -0.76
N MET A 150 -2.70 -20.99 -0.60
CA MET A 150 -2.50 -21.87 0.55
C MET A 150 -1.05 -22.36 0.70
N SER A 151 -0.35 -22.58 -0.42
CA SER A 151 1.04 -23.04 -0.40
C SER A 151 2.02 -21.97 0.12
N HIS A 152 1.65 -20.70 -0.02
CA HIS A 152 2.43 -19.58 0.53
C HIS A 152 2.20 -19.44 2.04
N ALA A 153 0.95 -19.60 2.49
CA ALA A 153 0.60 -19.45 3.91
C ALA A 153 1.11 -20.60 4.81
N THR A 154 1.28 -21.79 4.23
CA THR A 154 1.80 -22.98 4.95
C THR A 154 3.33 -23.08 4.93
N SER A 155 4.03 -22.16 4.25
CA SER A 155 5.49 -22.15 4.19
C SER A 155 6.08 -21.14 5.16
N TYR A 156 6.23 -21.57 6.42
CA TYR A 156 6.68 -20.69 7.50
C TYR A 156 8.10 -20.15 7.32
N ASP A 157 8.98 -20.90 6.65
CA ASP A 157 10.33 -20.43 6.29
C ASP A 157 10.23 -19.20 5.38
N ARG A 158 9.41 -19.27 4.32
CA ARG A 158 9.19 -18.15 3.40
C ARG A 158 8.52 -16.97 4.07
N LEU A 159 7.56 -17.19 4.97
CA LEU A 159 6.97 -16.09 5.74
C LEU A 159 8.03 -15.37 6.60
N ARG A 160 8.94 -16.13 7.22
CA ARG A 160 10.04 -15.56 8.02
C ARG A 160 11.06 -14.82 7.16
N GLU A 161 11.43 -15.37 6.01
CA GLU A 161 12.33 -14.73 5.03
C GLU A 161 11.75 -13.41 4.52
N LEU A 162 10.44 -13.38 4.26
CA LEU A 162 9.71 -12.18 3.86
C LEU A 162 9.43 -11.22 5.02
N GLN A 163 9.83 -11.56 6.25
CA GLN A 163 9.51 -10.82 7.47
C GLN A 163 7.99 -10.56 7.65
N ILE A 164 7.18 -11.47 7.10
CA ILE A 164 5.73 -11.47 7.30
C ILE A 164 5.48 -11.89 8.74
N SER A 165 4.73 -11.06 9.46
CA SER A 165 4.31 -11.34 10.84
C SER A 165 2.80 -11.40 10.98
N HIS A 166 2.07 -10.87 10.00
CA HIS A 166 0.62 -10.82 9.98
C HIS A 166 0.08 -11.66 8.83
N VAL A 167 -0.87 -12.54 9.10
CA VAL A 167 -1.50 -13.39 8.09
C VAL A 167 -3.01 -13.23 8.17
N LEU A 168 -3.62 -12.92 7.04
CA LEU A 168 -5.07 -12.88 6.83
C LEU A 168 -5.48 -14.08 5.96
N SER A 169 -6.17 -15.04 6.57
CA SER A 169 -6.65 -16.26 5.92
C SER A 169 -8.14 -16.17 5.63
N ILE A 170 -8.52 -16.29 4.36
CA ILE A 170 -9.93 -16.37 3.94
C ILE A 170 -10.18 -17.78 3.37
N HIS A 171 -10.80 -18.64 4.16
CA HIS A 171 -10.97 -20.05 3.81
C HIS A 171 -12.16 -20.67 4.55
N THR A 172 -12.66 -21.80 4.08
CA THR A 172 -13.70 -22.59 4.77
C THR A 172 -13.20 -23.29 6.03
N GLU A 173 -11.89 -23.37 6.23
CA GLU A 173 -11.28 -24.10 7.35
C GLU A 173 -10.12 -23.28 7.92
N PRO A 174 -9.93 -23.26 9.25
CA PRO A 174 -8.88 -22.48 9.88
C PRO A 174 -7.49 -23.07 9.60
N LEU A 175 -6.54 -22.20 9.24
CA LEU A 175 -5.13 -22.56 9.15
C LEU A 175 -4.48 -22.49 10.54
N LYS A 176 -3.80 -23.56 10.95
CA LYS A 176 -3.03 -23.58 12.21
C LYS A 176 -1.66 -22.95 12.02
N LEU A 177 -1.56 -21.65 12.28
CA LEU A 177 -0.29 -20.92 12.23
C LEU A 177 0.46 -21.01 13.58
N PRO A 178 1.81 -20.99 13.56
CA PRO A 178 2.61 -20.81 14.76
C PRO A 178 2.22 -19.52 15.52
N LYS A 179 2.31 -19.55 16.86
CA LYS A 179 1.97 -18.40 17.74
C LYS A 179 2.79 -17.13 17.48
N SER A 180 3.89 -17.23 16.73
CA SER A 180 4.70 -16.09 16.31
C SER A 180 4.03 -15.19 15.27
N PHE A 181 2.95 -15.66 14.63
CA PHE A 181 2.19 -14.89 13.66
C PHE A 181 0.92 -14.31 14.29
N VAL A 182 0.64 -13.05 13.98
CA VAL A 182 -0.67 -12.44 14.23
C VAL A 182 -1.61 -12.92 13.12
N HIS A 183 -2.64 -13.68 13.48
CA HIS A 183 -3.53 -14.35 12.54
C HIS A 183 -4.94 -13.78 12.61
N MET A 184 -5.45 -13.32 11.47
CA MET A 184 -6.86 -13.05 11.27
C MET A 184 -7.44 -14.13 10.35
N TYR A 185 -8.51 -14.78 10.80
CA TYR A 185 -9.21 -15.81 10.04
C TYR A 185 -10.63 -15.36 9.72
N ILE A 186 -11.01 -15.53 8.46
CA ILE A 186 -12.36 -15.30 7.96
C ILE A 186 -12.84 -16.61 7.33
N GLU A 187 -13.89 -17.18 7.92
CA GLU A 187 -14.59 -18.33 7.37
C GLU A 187 -15.47 -17.90 6.20
N LEU A 188 -15.05 -18.24 4.97
CA LEU A 188 -15.79 -17.85 3.77
C LEU A 188 -15.54 -18.80 2.59
N GLU A 189 -16.63 -19.26 1.98
CA GLU A 189 -16.62 -20.00 0.72
C GLU A 189 -16.30 -19.09 -0.49
N ASP A 190 -15.86 -19.68 -1.59
CA ASP A 190 -15.64 -18.96 -2.86
C ASP A 190 -16.87 -19.02 -3.75
N ALA A 191 -18.02 -18.60 -3.21
CA ALA A 191 -19.30 -18.65 -3.89
C ALA A 191 -19.81 -17.22 -4.19
N PRO A 192 -20.51 -16.98 -5.32
CA PRO A 192 -21.14 -15.70 -5.61
C PRO A 192 -22.18 -15.26 -4.56
N SER A 193 -22.74 -16.20 -3.79
CA SER A 193 -23.69 -15.93 -2.71
C SER A 193 -23.05 -15.54 -1.38
N ALA A 194 -21.73 -15.71 -1.24
CA ALA A 194 -21.03 -15.41 0.00
C ALA A 194 -20.86 -13.89 0.17
N ASP A 195 -21.27 -13.34 1.31
CA ASP A 195 -21.09 -11.91 1.61
C ASP A 195 -19.67 -11.64 2.08
N ILE A 196 -18.79 -11.31 1.14
CA ILE A 196 -17.41 -10.89 1.44
C ILE A 196 -17.32 -9.42 1.87
N ALA A 197 -18.32 -8.59 1.54
CA ALA A 197 -18.29 -7.15 1.75
C ALA A 197 -18.38 -6.79 3.24
N GLN A 198 -19.13 -7.57 4.02
CA GLN A 198 -19.20 -7.41 5.48
C GLN A 198 -17.83 -7.43 6.16
N HIS A 199 -16.82 -8.04 5.53
CA HIS A 199 -15.47 -8.15 6.07
C HIS A 199 -14.50 -7.05 5.63
N PHE A 200 -14.89 -6.14 4.73
CA PHE A 200 -13.99 -5.11 4.20
C PHE A 200 -13.49 -4.14 5.28
N GLN A 201 -14.31 -3.78 6.27
CA GLN A 201 -13.89 -2.88 7.34
C GLN A 201 -12.85 -3.53 8.26
N GLN A 202 -13.14 -4.71 8.80
CA GLN A 202 -12.22 -5.41 9.70
C GLN A 202 -10.88 -5.78 9.02
N THR A 203 -10.93 -6.16 7.73
CA THR A 203 -9.69 -6.47 6.98
C THR A 203 -8.88 -5.24 6.67
N TYR A 204 -9.53 -4.10 6.40
CA TYR A 204 -8.85 -2.81 6.27
C TYR A 204 -8.13 -2.41 7.56
N GLU A 205 -8.81 -2.50 8.70
CA GLU A 205 -8.23 -2.19 10.02
C GLU A 205 -7.04 -3.09 10.36
N PHE A 206 -7.13 -4.39 10.07
CA PHE A 206 -6.03 -5.33 10.26
C PHE A 206 -4.77 -4.93 9.47
N ILE A 207 -4.94 -4.54 8.21
CA ILE A 207 -3.83 -4.12 7.35
C ILE A 207 -3.27 -2.77 7.80
N GLU A 208 -4.12 -1.80 8.16
CA GLU A 208 -3.66 -0.50 8.66
C GLU A 208 -2.93 -0.62 10.02
N ALA A 209 -3.39 -1.49 10.92
CA ALA A 209 -2.71 -1.75 12.18
C ALA A 209 -1.29 -2.32 11.95
N ALA A 210 -1.17 -3.30 11.04
CA ALA A 210 0.13 -3.85 10.67
C ALA A 210 1.04 -2.78 10.03
N LYS A 211 0.49 -1.93 9.16
CA LYS A 211 1.20 -0.80 8.54
C LYS A 211 1.71 0.20 9.57
N CYS A 212 0.89 0.60 10.56
CA CYS A 212 1.29 1.49 11.64
C CYS A 212 2.44 0.89 12.46
N ALA A 213 2.43 -0.42 12.68
CA ALA A 213 3.50 -1.15 13.35
C ALA A 213 4.70 -1.50 12.44
N GLN A 214 4.74 -0.99 11.21
CA GLN A 214 5.75 -1.28 10.19
C GLN A 214 5.94 -2.79 9.95
N LYS A 215 4.84 -3.53 9.94
CA LYS A 215 4.79 -4.98 9.72
C LYS A 215 4.28 -5.33 8.34
N ARG A 216 4.66 -6.52 7.88
CA ARG A 216 4.27 -7.10 6.59
C ARG A 216 3.13 -8.10 6.77
N VAL A 217 2.16 -8.03 5.87
CA VAL A 217 0.90 -8.79 5.86
C VAL A 217 0.86 -9.71 4.64
N LEU A 218 0.55 -10.99 4.85
CA LEU A 218 0.09 -11.89 3.80
C LEU A 218 -1.43 -12.01 3.83
N ILE A 219 -2.10 -11.72 2.71
CA ILE A 219 -3.49 -12.11 2.48
C ILE A 219 -3.50 -13.33 1.57
N HIS A 220 -4.19 -14.39 1.98
CA HIS A 220 -4.32 -15.59 1.16
C HIS A 220 -5.71 -16.22 1.25
N CYS A 221 -6.01 -17.03 0.24
CA CYS A 221 -7.12 -17.97 0.26
C CYS A 221 -6.62 -19.32 -0.30
N GLY A 222 -7.53 -20.18 -0.77
CA GLY A 222 -7.15 -21.46 -1.38
C GLY A 222 -6.24 -21.28 -2.60
N ALA A 223 -6.75 -20.65 -3.67
CA ALA A 223 -6.03 -20.47 -4.94
C ALA A 223 -5.28 -19.13 -5.07
N GLY A 224 -5.54 -18.17 -4.17
CA GLY A 224 -4.97 -16.83 -4.25
C GLY A 224 -5.41 -16.07 -5.50
N ALA A 225 -6.68 -16.22 -5.88
CA ALA A 225 -7.26 -15.76 -7.14
C ALA A 225 -8.55 -14.94 -6.95
N SER A 226 -9.46 -15.39 -6.08
CA SER A 226 -10.78 -14.77 -5.86
C SER A 226 -10.87 -14.11 -4.48
N ARG A 227 -11.30 -14.79 -3.41
CA ARG A 227 -11.45 -14.24 -2.03
C ARG A 227 -10.35 -13.27 -1.57
N SER A 228 -9.09 -13.71 -1.56
CA SER A 228 -7.97 -12.86 -1.11
C SER A 228 -7.68 -11.70 -2.06
N ALA A 229 -7.90 -11.89 -3.36
CA ALA A 229 -7.75 -10.82 -4.34
C ALA A 229 -8.86 -9.77 -4.19
N THR A 230 -10.09 -10.17 -3.87
CA THR A 230 -11.21 -9.27 -3.58
C THR A 230 -10.89 -8.35 -2.39
N VAL A 231 -10.39 -8.90 -1.28
CA VAL A 231 -10.01 -8.08 -0.11
C VAL A 231 -8.83 -7.16 -0.44
N CYS A 232 -7.83 -7.64 -1.17
CA CYS A 232 -6.75 -6.79 -1.70
C CYS A 232 -7.30 -5.64 -2.56
N ALA A 233 -8.27 -5.91 -3.44
CA ALA A 233 -8.87 -4.90 -4.31
C ALA A 233 -9.62 -3.85 -3.49
N ALA A 234 -10.45 -4.27 -2.52
CA ALA A 234 -11.17 -3.37 -1.63
C ALA A 234 -10.21 -2.44 -0.86
N TYR A 235 -9.11 -2.99 -0.33
CA TYR A 235 -8.09 -2.20 0.36
C TYR A 235 -7.43 -1.17 -0.57
N LEU A 236 -7.09 -1.56 -1.81
CA LEU A 236 -6.53 -0.63 -2.81
C LEU A 236 -7.53 0.45 -3.22
N MET A 237 -8.79 0.10 -3.46
CA MET A 237 -9.85 1.05 -3.82
C MET A 237 -10.02 2.13 -2.75
N ARG A 238 -9.98 1.74 -1.47
CA ARG A 238 -10.07 2.66 -0.34
C ARG A 238 -8.83 3.54 -0.20
N THR A 239 -7.63 2.96 -0.21
CA THR A 239 -6.37 3.68 0.10
C THR A 239 -5.79 4.47 -1.07
N LYS A 240 -6.01 4.02 -2.32
CA LYS A 240 -5.51 4.67 -3.54
C LYS A 240 -6.57 5.51 -4.25
N HIS A 241 -7.78 5.53 -3.71
CA HIS A 241 -8.94 6.16 -4.34
C HIS A 241 -9.32 5.59 -5.71
N TRP A 242 -8.89 4.37 -6.02
CA TRP A 242 -9.13 3.72 -7.30
C TRP A 242 -10.56 3.24 -7.48
N GLY A 243 -11.02 3.22 -8.72
CA GLY A 243 -12.22 2.48 -9.10
C GLY A 243 -11.94 0.98 -9.14
N LEU A 244 -13.01 0.19 -9.24
CA LEU A 244 -12.91 -1.28 -9.32
C LEU A 244 -11.94 -1.76 -10.42
N ASN A 245 -12.10 -1.24 -11.63
CA ASN A 245 -11.31 -1.66 -12.79
C ASN A 245 -9.82 -1.38 -12.58
N ASP A 246 -9.46 -0.22 -12.03
CA ASP A 246 -8.07 0.14 -11.76
C ASP A 246 -7.45 -0.81 -10.73
N ALA A 247 -8.17 -1.12 -9.66
CA ALA A 247 -7.71 -2.03 -8.62
C ALA A 247 -7.52 -3.46 -9.14
N LEU A 248 -8.50 -4.01 -9.87
CA LEU A 248 -8.39 -5.36 -10.42
C LEU A 248 -7.35 -5.47 -11.53
N ASN A 249 -7.23 -4.47 -12.41
CA ASN A 249 -6.22 -4.46 -13.45
C ASN A 249 -4.82 -4.37 -12.83
N PHE A 250 -4.62 -3.51 -11.84
CA PHE A 250 -3.36 -3.45 -11.10
C PHE A 250 -2.99 -4.81 -10.47
N LEU A 251 -3.96 -5.48 -9.84
CA LEU A 251 -3.74 -6.79 -9.24
C LEU A 251 -3.44 -7.86 -10.29
N ARG A 252 -4.12 -7.85 -11.44
CA ARG A 252 -3.86 -8.77 -12.56
C ARG A 252 -2.48 -8.54 -13.18
N ASP A 253 -2.06 -7.29 -13.29
CA ASP A 253 -0.70 -6.93 -13.72
C ASP A 253 0.36 -7.52 -12.77
N GLN A 254 0.06 -7.62 -11.46
CA GLN A 254 0.97 -8.24 -10.49
C GLN A 254 0.86 -9.77 -10.47
N ARG A 255 -0.36 -10.29 -10.63
CA ARG A 255 -0.72 -11.70 -10.45
C ARG A 255 -1.82 -12.07 -11.43
N SER A 256 -1.45 -12.61 -12.59
CA SER A 256 -2.38 -12.86 -13.71
C SER A 256 -3.55 -13.79 -13.41
N LYS A 257 -3.45 -14.62 -12.37
CA LYS A 257 -4.56 -15.48 -11.91
C LYS A 257 -5.63 -14.77 -11.07
N VAL A 258 -5.50 -13.47 -10.83
CA VAL A 258 -6.53 -12.69 -10.12
C VAL A 258 -7.83 -12.69 -10.93
N ASN A 259 -8.84 -13.35 -10.38
CA ASN A 259 -10.15 -13.51 -10.97
C ASN A 259 -11.21 -13.73 -9.87
N PRO A 260 -11.69 -12.66 -9.21
CA PRO A 260 -12.82 -12.73 -8.30
C PRO A 260 -14.05 -13.34 -8.96
N ASN A 261 -14.83 -14.12 -8.20
CA ASN A 261 -16.12 -14.61 -8.69
C ASN A 261 -17.10 -13.45 -8.93
N PRO A 262 -18.16 -13.64 -9.74
CA PRO A 262 -19.08 -12.56 -10.09
C PRO A 262 -19.77 -11.87 -8.89
N GLY A 263 -20.13 -12.60 -7.84
CA GLY A 263 -20.74 -12.03 -6.64
C GLY A 263 -19.77 -11.10 -5.89
N PHE A 264 -18.49 -11.46 -5.83
CA PHE A 264 -17.46 -10.61 -5.26
C PHE A 264 -17.15 -9.38 -6.13
N VAL A 265 -17.25 -9.51 -7.46
CA VAL A 265 -17.15 -8.36 -8.36
C VAL A 265 -18.32 -7.39 -8.12
N SER A 266 -19.54 -7.88 -7.96
CA SER A 266 -20.70 -7.06 -7.59
C SER A 266 -20.51 -6.39 -6.22
N ALA A 267 -20.04 -7.13 -5.22
CA ALA A 267 -19.74 -6.59 -3.90
C ALA A 267 -18.70 -5.45 -3.95
N LEU A 268 -17.68 -5.56 -4.81
CA LEU A 268 -16.72 -4.48 -5.02
C LEU A 268 -17.32 -3.30 -5.80
N HIS A 269 -18.25 -3.52 -6.72
CA HIS A 269 -18.99 -2.43 -7.37
C HIS A 269 -19.78 -1.61 -6.35
N GLU A 270 -20.57 -2.27 -5.50
CA GLU A 270 -21.33 -1.64 -4.42
C GLU A 270 -20.39 -0.89 -3.47
N TYR A 271 -19.27 -1.51 -3.10
CA TYR A 271 -18.26 -0.86 -2.29
C TYR A 271 -17.62 0.36 -2.96
N SER A 272 -17.42 0.33 -4.28
CA SER A 272 -16.94 1.51 -5.03
C SER A 272 -17.92 2.67 -4.93
N ASP A 273 -19.22 2.41 -4.97
CA ASP A 273 -20.26 3.43 -4.90
C ASP A 273 -20.44 3.95 -3.46
N LEU A 274 -20.30 3.09 -2.45
CA LEU A 274 -20.19 3.51 -1.05
C LEU A 274 -18.99 4.43 -0.84
N LEU A 275 -17.79 4.04 -1.30
CA LEU A 275 -16.59 4.87 -1.20
C LEU A 275 -16.73 6.19 -1.97
N ARG A 276 -17.44 6.21 -3.11
CA ARG A 276 -17.76 7.45 -3.83
C ARG A 276 -18.73 8.32 -3.06
N THR A 277 -19.73 7.74 -2.41
CA THR A 277 -20.71 8.49 -1.61
C THR A 277 -20.06 9.08 -0.37
N GLU A 278 -19.24 8.30 0.34
CA GLU A 278 -18.35 8.79 1.39
C GLU A 278 -17.46 9.92 0.85
N ARG A 279 -16.89 9.74 -0.34
CA ARG A 279 -16.06 10.78 -0.98
C ARG A 279 -16.84 11.99 -1.42
N VAL A 280 -18.08 11.92 -1.89
CA VAL A 280 -18.88 13.08 -2.30
C VAL A 280 -19.33 13.84 -1.05
N ASN A 281 -19.69 13.12 0.01
CA ASN A 281 -19.91 13.69 1.34
C ASN A 281 -18.62 14.36 1.86
N VAL A 282 -17.45 13.85 1.48
CA VAL A 282 -16.16 14.49 1.74
C VAL A 282 -15.81 15.59 0.72
N HIS A 283 -16.07 15.50 -0.59
CA HIS A 283 -15.63 16.38 -1.70
C HIS A 283 -16.55 17.59 -1.96
N ILE A 284 -17.67 17.68 -1.25
CA ILE A 284 -18.25 18.99 -0.90
C ILE A 284 -17.27 19.77 0.03
N GLN A 285 -16.18 19.12 0.46
CA GLN A 285 -15.01 19.63 1.17
C GLN A 285 -13.71 19.21 0.42
N THR A 286 -12.84 20.18 0.13
CA THR A 286 -11.40 20.09 -0.22
C THR A 286 -10.93 20.29 -1.67
N GLY A 287 -10.23 21.42 -1.87
CA GLY A 287 -9.03 21.54 -2.70
C GLY A 287 -7.72 21.47 -1.85
N PRO A 288 -6.51 21.54 -2.45
CA PRO A 288 -5.27 21.11 -1.79
C PRO A 288 -4.38 22.26 -1.25
N SER A 289 -3.91 22.15 0.02
CA SER A 289 -2.50 22.29 0.46
C SER A 289 -2.37 22.51 1.99
N SER A 290 -1.37 21.83 2.57
CA SER A 290 -0.61 22.12 3.82
C SER A 290 -1.38 22.54 5.09
N SER A 291 -1.24 21.71 6.14
CA SER A 291 -1.91 21.78 7.47
C SER A 291 -3.42 21.59 7.39
N LEU A 292 -3.85 20.33 7.25
CA LEU A 292 -5.28 19.98 7.25
C LEU A 292 -5.83 20.02 8.68
N TRP A 293 -6.11 21.24 9.14
CA TRP A 293 -6.99 21.46 10.26
C TRP A 293 -8.39 20.93 9.95
N HIS A 294 -9.02 20.31 10.93
CA HIS A 294 -10.35 19.74 10.83
C HIS A 294 -11.08 19.86 12.16
N LEU A 295 -12.40 19.76 12.12
CA LEU A 295 -13.25 19.61 13.29
C LEU A 295 -13.71 18.16 13.38
N ASP A 296 -13.26 17.44 14.40
CA ASP A 296 -13.84 16.13 14.74
C ASP A 296 -15.27 16.32 15.22
N VAL A 297 -16.20 15.58 14.64
CA VAL A 297 -17.62 15.67 14.94
C VAL A 297 -17.95 14.56 15.92
N LEU A 298 -18.30 14.94 17.15
CA LEU A 298 -18.65 14.03 18.22
C LEU A 298 -20.17 14.00 18.41
N LYS A 299 -20.71 12.85 18.79
CA LYS A 299 -22.08 12.71 19.30
C LYS A 299 -22.06 11.78 20.49
N LYS A 300 -22.44 12.28 21.67
CA LYS A 300 -22.33 11.54 22.94
C LYS A 300 -20.92 10.96 23.18
N ALA A 301 -19.89 11.76 22.87
CA ALA A 301 -18.46 11.40 22.92
C ALA A 301 -17.95 10.39 21.86
N ASP A 302 -18.81 9.80 21.05
CA ASP A 302 -18.38 8.97 19.92
C ASP A 302 -17.96 9.85 18.72
N LEU A 303 -16.81 9.55 18.13
CA LEU A 303 -16.37 10.16 16.87
C LEU A 303 -17.24 9.65 15.72
N ILE A 304 -18.09 10.52 15.17
CA ILE A 304 -19.03 10.17 14.09
C ILE A 304 -18.64 10.75 12.73
N GLY A 305 -17.58 11.58 12.67
CA GLY A 305 -17.10 12.15 11.43
C GLY A 305 -16.06 13.24 11.66
N SER A 306 -15.63 13.86 10.58
CA SER A 306 -14.66 14.95 10.59
C SER A 306 -15.02 15.97 9.50
N LEU A 307 -14.87 17.26 9.80
CA LEU A 307 -15.16 18.39 8.91
C LEU A 307 -13.85 19.11 8.59
N LEU A 308 -13.43 19.09 7.33
CA LEU A 308 -12.18 19.71 6.90
C LEU A 308 -12.33 21.25 6.90
N LEU A 309 -11.30 21.95 7.36
CA LEU A 309 -11.26 23.42 7.39
C LEU A 309 -10.52 23.99 6.18
N ASP A 310 -11.05 23.71 5.00
CA ASP A 310 -10.45 24.00 3.69
C ASP A 310 -10.99 25.27 3.03
N LYS A 311 -12.02 25.89 3.60
CA LYS A 311 -12.67 27.11 3.09
C LYS A 311 -12.26 28.32 3.94
N GLU A 312 -12.16 29.48 3.31
CA GLU A 312 -11.93 30.76 4.00
C GLU A 312 -13.02 31.05 5.04
N SER A 313 -14.24 30.60 4.80
CA SER A 313 -15.36 30.74 5.73
C SER A 313 -16.27 29.51 5.70
N ILE A 314 -16.67 29.05 6.88
CA ILE A 314 -17.55 27.92 7.10
C ILE A 314 -18.72 28.38 7.96
N SER A 315 -19.92 28.37 7.40
CA SER A 315 -21.14 28.76 8.11
C SER A 315 -21.86 27.55 8.69
N PHE A 316 -22.31 27.69 9.93
CA PHE A 316 -23.11 26.71 10.66
C PHE A 316 -24.52 27.24 10.83
N GLY A 317 -25.53 26.43 10.52
CA GLY A 317 -26.91 26.84 10.69
C GLY A 317 -27.91 25.82 10.18
N ARG A 318 -29.19 26.04 10.47
CA ARG A 318 -30.27 25.14 10.05
C ARG A 318 -30.65 25.32 8.57
N SER A 319 -30.32 26.44 7.95
CA SER A 319 -30.71 26.69 6.57
C SER A 319 -29.84 25.90 5.60
N ALA A 320 -30.44 25.45 4.49
CA ALA A 320 -29.79 24.64 3.47
C ALA A 320 -28.66 25.38 2.72
N ASP A 321 -28.57 26.70 2.88
CA ASP A 321 -27.54 27.55 2.30
C ASP A 321 -26.30 27.71 3.23
N CYS A 322 -26.25 26.98 4.35
CA CYS A 322 -25.08 26.92 5.23
C CYS A 322 -24.07 25.88 4.75
N THR A 323 -22.79 26.12 5.01
CA THR A 323 -21.71 25.16 4.73
C THR A 323 -21.91 23.86 5.50
N VAL A 324 -22.33 23.99 6.76
CA VAL A 324 -22.68 22.87 7.64
C VAL A 324 -24.13 23.04 8.06
N ILE A 325 -24.98 22.19 7.49
CA ILE A 325 -26.42 22.17 7.80
C ILE A 325 -26.62 21.38 9.10
N LEU A 326 -27.15 22.06 10.11
CA LEU A 326 -27.44 21.48 11.41
C LEU A 326 -28.95 21.41 11.61
N ASP A 327 -29.50 20.20 11.42
CA ASP A 327 -30.93 19.95 11.53
C ASP A 327 -31.37 19.83 13.00
N HIS A 328 -31.55 20.97 13.65
CA HIS A 328 -32.06 21.02 15.02
C HIS A 328 -32.85 22.32 15.28
N MET A 329 -33.96 22.21 16.03
CA MET A 329 -34.87 23.34 16.26
C MET A 329 -34.23 24.51 17.01
N SER A 330 -33.28 24.24 17.90
CA SER A 330 -32.57 25.29 18.65
C SER A 330 -31.55 26.06 17.81
N ILE A 331 -31.28 25.63 16.57
CA ILE A 331 -30.23 26.23 15.74
C ILE A 331 -30.86 27.27 14.81
N SER A 332 -30.39 28.52 14.91
CA SER A 332 -30.73 29.59 14.00
C SER A 332 -30.38 29.27 12.54
N ARG A 333 -31.10 29.87 11.59
CA ARG A 333 -30.89 29.67 10.15
C ARG A 333 -29.45 29.93 9.73
N LYS A 334 -28.86 31.02 10.23
CA LYS A 334 -27.43 31.37 10.17
C LYS A 334 -26.95 31.53 11.61
N HIS A 335 -26.36 30.50 12.19
CA HIS A 335 -26.10 30.42 13.62
C HIS A 335 -24.74 30.99 13.99
N ALA A 336 -23.69 30.52 13.32
CA ALA A 336 -22.33 30.95 13.57
C ALA A 336 -21.51 30.81 12.28
N VAL A 337 -20.36 31.46 12.27
CA VAL A 337 -19.39 31.37 11.19
C VAL A 337 -17.99 31.18 11.76
N LEU A 338 -17.24 30.27 11.15
CA LEU A 338 -15.83 30.07 11.41
C LEU A 338 -15.05 30.61 10.21
N THR A 339 -14.16 31.55 10.43
CA THR A 339 -13.42 32.23 9.36
C THR A 339 -11.92 32.03 9.56
N LYS A 340 -11.24 31.56 8.52
CA LYS A 340 -9.79 31.43 8.51
C LYS A 340 -9.16 32.83 8.41
N GLN A 341 -8.21 33.11 9.28
CA GLN A 341 -7.48 34.37 9.31
C GLN A 341 -6.21 34.28 8.46
N GLU A 342 -5.63 35.42 8.06
CA GLU A 342 -4.40 35.47 7.24
C GLU A 342 -3.20 34.75 7.89
N ASN A 343 -3.16 34.71 9.22
CA ASN A 343 -2.15 34.00 10.00
C ASN A 343 -2.38 32.47 10.10
N GLY A 344 -3.46 31.95 9.50
CA GLY A 344 -3.83 30.54 9.50
C GLY A 344 -4.69 30.09 10.70
N GLU A 345 -5.02 30.99 11.62
CA GLU A 345 -5.90 30.71 12.77
C GLU A 345 -7.39 30.74 12.38
N PHE A 346 -8.25 30.16 13.21
CA PHE A 346 -9.71 30.10 12.95
C PHE A 346 -10.47 30.96 13.96
N LEU A 347 -11.15 32.00 13.47
CA LEU A 347 -11.99 32.89 14.27
C LEU A 347 -13.44 32.41 14.24
N LEU A 348 -13.99 32.05 15.41
CA LEU A 348 -15.40 31.70 15.55
C LEU A 348 -16.22 32.94 15.95
N VAL A 349 -17.30 33.19 15.21
CA VAL A 349 -18.24 34.29 15.45
C VAL A 349 -19.65 33.75 15.54
N ASP A 350 -20.33 34.00 16.67
CA ASP A 350 -21.76 33.76 16.78
C ASP A 350 -22.52 34.87 16.04
N ASN A 351 -23.49 34.48 15.20
CA ASN A 351 -24.26 35.41 14.38
C ASN A 351 -25.59 35.81 15.06
N GLN A 352 -25.49 36.22 16.33
CA GLN A 352 -26.64 36.55 17.18
C GLN A 352 -27.66 35.40 17.23
N SER A 353 -27.16 34.19 17.44
CA SER A 353 -27.99 32.99 17.49
C SER A 353 -28.91 32.99 18.71
N THR A 354 -30.09 32.37 18.59
CA THR A 354 -31.12 32.41 19.65
C THR A 354 -30.73 31.62 20.89
N HIS A 355 -29.99 30.52 20.72
CA HIS A 355 -29.60 29.61 21.81
C HIS A 355 -28.10 29.63 22.11
N GLY A 356 -27.34 30.52 21.44
CA GLY A 356 -25.92 30.71 21.65
C GLY A 356 -25.02 29.64 21.03
N THR A 357 -23.78 30.04 20.79
CA THR A 357 -22.64 29.18 20.49
C THR A 357 -21.78 29.02 21.74
N PHE A 358 -21.21 27.84 21.98
CA PHE A 358 -20.42 27.53 23.16
C PHE A 358 -19.04 26.99 22.77
N ILE A 359 -18.01 27.36 23.52
CA ILE A 359 -16.67 26.77 23.45
C ILE A 359 -16.34 26.18 24.82
N ASN A 360 -16.00 24.89 24.87
CA ASN A 360 -15.67 24.15 26.09
C ASN A 360 -16.76 24.33 27.19
N GLY A 361 -18.03 24.27 26.79
CA GLY A 361 -19.20 24.46 27.65
C GLY A 361 -19.50 25.90 28.07
N LYS A 362 -18.68 26.89 27.69
CA LYS A 362 -18.90 28.31 28.01
C LYS A 362 -19.50 29.04 26.82
N MET A 363 -20.55 29.83 27.06
CA MET A 363 -21.20 30.63 26.02
C MET A 363 -20.23 31.66 25.46
N LEU A 364 -20.16 31.74 24.14
CA LEU A 364 -19.36 32.68 23.39
C LEU A 364 -19.95 34.08 23.52
N LYS A 365 -19.20 35.01 24.11
CA LYS A 365 -19.63 36.42 24.27
C LYS A 365 -19.09 37.35 23.19
N LEU A 366 -17.90 37.03 22.67
CA LEU A 366 -17.18 37.80 21.66
C LEU A 366 -16.57 36.83 20.66
N ALA A 367 -16.29 37.31 19.45
CA ALA A 367 -15.53 36.56 18.45
C ALA A 367 -14.21 36.05 19.07
N THR A 368 -13.91 34.76 18.90
CA THR A 368 -12.80 34.10 19.60
C THR A 368 -12.00 33.23 18.63
N ILE A 369 -10.66 33.32 18.70
CA ILE A 369 -9.77 32.42 17.98
C ILE A 369 -9.79 31.05 18.66
N LEU A 370 -10.15 30.01 17.89
CA LEU A 370 -10.13 28.63 18.36
C LEU A 370 -8.70 28.11 18.49
N LYS A 371 -8.46 27.36 19.55
CA LYS A 371 -7.21 26.64 19.79
C LYS A 371 -7.41 25.15 19.55
N ARG A 372 -6.33 24.46 19.24
CA ARG A 372 -6.35 22.99 19.13
C ARG A 372 -6.93 22.37 20.40
N GLY A 373 -7.87 21.44 20.22
CA GLY A 373 -8.59 20.77 21.30
C GLY A 373 -9.82 21.51 21.80
N ASP A 374 -10.10 22.74 21.33
CA ASP A 374 -11.33 23.43 21.69
C ASP A 374 -12.55 22.71 21.11
N GLU A 375 -13.54 22.45 21.97
CA GLU A 375 -14.81 21.85 21.63
C GLU A 375 -15.88 22.92 21.44
N VAL A 376 -16.49 22.97 20.26
CA VAL A 376 -17.55 23.91 19.90
C VAL A 376 -18.91 23.22 19.87
N GLN A 377 -19.93 23.87 20.42
CA GLN A 377 -21.32 23.40 20.41
C GLN A 377 -22.28 24.53 20.00
N PHE A 378 -23.31 24.21 19.23
CA PHE A 378 -24.29 25.18 18.71
C PHE A 378 -25.69 24.91 19.25
N GLY A 379 -26.25 25.86 19.99
CA GLY A 379 -27.51 25.71 20.71
C GLY A 379 -27.58 24.41 21.52
N GLY A 380 -28.73 23.74 21.51
CA GLY A 380 -28.96 22.43 22.14
C GLY A 380 -28.65 21.22 21.26
N SER A 381 -27.76 21.34 20.26
CA SER A 381 -27.36 20.20 19.43
C SER A 381 -26.73 19.08 20.27
N SER A 382 -27.05 17.82 19.94
CA SER A 382 -26.36 16.64 20.52
C SER A 382 -24.96 16.38 19.96
N ARG A 383 -24.55 17.19 18.97
CA ARG A 383 -23.23 17.13 18.34
C ARG A 383 -22.33 18.26 18.84
N SER A 384 -21.06 17.95 19.00
CA SER A 384 -19.98 18.91 19.26
C SER A 384 -18.83 18.73 18.26
N TYR A 385 -17.97 19.73 18.18
CA TYR A 385 -16.96 19.89 17.13
C TYR A 385 -15.60 20.23 17.75
N VAL A 386 -14.60 19.35 17.63
CA VAL A 386 -13.29 19.54 18.27
C VAL A 386 -12.23 19.91 17.25
N LEU A 387 -11.52 21.03 17.45
CA LEU A 387 -10.48 21.49 16.53
C LEU A 387 -9.20 20.65 16.61
N CYS A 388 -8.85 19.99 15.51
CA CYS A 388 -7.72 19.07 15.39
C CYS A 388 -6.83 19.41 14.19
N ASP A 389 -5.54 19.04 14.25
CA ASP A 389 -4.61 19.08 13.11
C ASP A 389 -4.00 17.68 12.86
N LYS A 390 -3.70 17.36 11.60
CA LYS A 390 -3.18 16.02 11.20
C LYS A 390 -1.77 15.67 11.73
N ASN A 391 -1.10 16.55 12.46
CA ASN A 391 0.32 16.39 12.83
C ASN A 391 0.58 15.64 14.15
N SER A 392 -0.31 14.75 14.59
CA SER A 392 -0.07 14.01 15.84
C SER A 392 -0.75 12.65 15.88
N CYS A 393 -0.20 11.75 15.07
CA CYS A 393 0.17 10.43 15.58
C CYS A 393 1.69 10.38 15.51
N LEU A 394 2.37 10.62 16.64
CA LEU A 394 3.80 10.36 16.83
C LEU A 394 3.96 9.09 17.65
#